data_AF-A0A2W1JZJ7-F1
#
_entry.id   AF-A0A2W1JZJ7-F1
#
_cell.length_a   1.000
_cell.length_b   1.000
_cell.length_c   1.000
_cell.angle_alpha   90.00
_cell.angle_beta   90.00
_cell.angle_gamma   90.00
#
_symmetry.space_group_name_H-M   'P 1'
#
loop_
_entity.id
_entity.type
_entity.pdbx_description
1 polymer ?
#
loop_
_entity_poly.entity_id
_entity_poly.type
_entity_poly.pdbx_seq_one_letter_code
_entity_poly.pdbx_strand_id
1 'polypeptide(L)'
;MNSKNVIPEELVPVVLEKAGQLYLQNTGPEGYSLEELMDAGSEAQIPAELIQQAYRQLQREQEDAKRRQTQQRQYLMIGGAIATLLPLLGTIWFGATYNSLNASKSTVEGKWAQVENQMQRRADLIPQLTQVAQSYASSEQQMIQELAKAQTAFLNAETIAQKQAADGGVKDAIANFQTITARNPSLQSNELFINLQYEIAGTENRMATERMRYNQAVQIYNQSLRDFPTVLIAGGLKFQAQPFFKSVQK
;
A
#
# COMPACT_ATOMS: atom_id res chain seq x y z
N MET A 1 -63.49 15.82 -66.34
CA MET A 1 -63.87 15.88 -64.90
C MET A 1 -62.95 14.87 -64.21
N ASN A 2 -61.98 15.20 -63.37
CA ASN A 2 -62.08 16.01 -62.17
C ASN A 2 -60.69 16.59 -61.81
N SER A 3 -60.47 17.88 -62.08
CA SER A 3 -59.21 18.61 -61.80
C SER A 3 -59.30 19.35 -60.46
N LYS A 4 -59.48 18.62 -59.37
CA LYS A 4 -59.46 19.19 -58.02
C LYS A 4 -58.89 18.17 -57.04
N ASN A 5 -57.56 18.13 -56.95
CA ASN A 5 -56.79 17.68 -55.78
C ASN A 5 -55.28 17.94 -55.98
N VAL A 6 -54.94 19.05 -56.64
CA VAL A 6 -53.55 19.52 -56.70
C VAL A 6 -53.36 20.45 -55.51
N ILE A 7 -52.41 20.13 -54.63
CA ILE A 7 -52.05 20.99 -53.50
C ILE A 7 -51.55 22.31 -54.08
N PRO A 8 -52.07 23.48 -53.64
CA PRO A 8 -51.57 24.77 -54.09
C PRO A 8 -50.05 24.86 -53.89
N GLU A 9 -49.30 25.32 -54.89
CA GLU A 9 -47.81 25.37 -54.86
C GLU A 9 -47.26 26.06 -53.61
N GLU A 10 -47.98 27.06 -53.09
CA GLU A 10 -47.61 27.82 -51.90
C GLU A 10 -47.66 26.98 -50.61
N LEU A 11 -48.50 25.95 -50.58
CA LEU A 11 -48.67 25.05 -49.43
C LEU A 11 -47.81 23.80 -49.52
N VAL A 12 -47.20 23.52 -50.68
CA VAL A 12 -46.35 22.35 -50.92
C VAL A 12 -45.21 22.25 -49.88
N PRO A 13 -44.45 23.31 -49.55
CA PRO A 13 -43.36 23.21 -48.57
C PRO A 13 -43.85 22.84 -47.17
N VAL A 14 -44.98 23.44 -46.75
CA VAL A 14 -45.57 23.24 -45.42
C VAL A 14 -46.20 21.86 -45.29
N VAL A 15 -46.86 21.40 -46.35
CA VAL A 15 -47.47 20.06 -46.39
C VAL A 15 -46.37 18.99 -46.42
N LEU A 16 -45.29 19.19 -47.16
CA LEU A 16 -44.15 18.27 -47.16
C LEU A 16 -43.43 18.25 -45.80
N GLU A 17 -43.23 19.40 -45.17
CA GLU A 17 -42.66 19.49 -43.82
C GLU A 17 -43.54 18.77 -42.79
N LYS A 18 -44.86 18.99 -42.85
CA LYS A 18 -45.81 18.42 -41.89
C LYS A 18 -46.10 16.94 -42.15
N ALA A 19 -46.12 16.52 -43.40
CA ALA A 19 -46.13 15.11 -43.79
C ALA A 19 -44.85 14.43 -43.31
N GLY A 20 -43.68 15.08 -43.44
CA GLY A 20 -42.41 14.61 -42.89
C GLY A 20 -42.44 14.47 -41.36
N GLN A 21 -43.05 15.42 -40.64
CA GLN A 21 -43.23 15.34 -39.18
C GLN A 21 -44.18 14.21 -38.76
N LEU A 22 -45.34 14.08 -39.41
CA LEU A 22 -46.27 12.97 -39.16
C LEU A 22 -45.68 11.61 -39.55
N TYR A 23 -44.82 11.58 -40.57
CA TYR A 23 -44.11 10.41 -41.05
C TYR A 23 -43.06 9.91 -40.05
N LEU A 24 -42.31 10.82 -39.41
CA LEU A 24 -41.39 10.46 -38.31
C LEU A 24 -42.11 9.97 -37.06
N GLN A 25 -43.39 10.28 -36.91
CA GLN A 25 -44.21 9.91 -35.77
C GLN A 25 -44.91 8.54 -35.93
N ASN A 26 -45.28 8.15 -37.16
CA ASN A 26 -46.11 6.97 -37.45
C ASN A 26 -45.39 5.81 -38.16
N THR A 27 -44.23 6.02 -38.78
CA THR A 27 -43.49 4.94 -39.46
C THR A 27 -42.47 4.36 -38.49
N GLY A 28 -42.50 3.04 -38.30
CA GLY A 28 -41.55 2.33 -37.45
C GLY A 28 -40.08 2.50 -37.90
N PRO A 29 -39.12 1.95 -37.13
CA PRO A 29 -37.68 2.19 -37.33
C PRO A 29 -37.08 1.66 -38.66
N GLU A 30 -37.88 1.08 -39.54
CA GLU A 30 -37.49 0.54 -40.84
C GLU A 30 -38.39 1.19 -41.92
N GLY A 31 -37.84 2.12 -42.71
CA GLY A 31 -38.58 2.87 -43.73
C GLY A 31 -39.03 2.03 -44.94
N TYR A 32 -39.55 2.69 -45.99
CA TYR A 32 -40.06 2.02 -47.20
C TYR A 32 -39.05 1.10 -47.88
N SER A 33 -39.53 -0.04 -48.35
CA SER A 33 -38.77 -0.96 -49.19
C SER A 33 -38.51 -0.37 -50.58
N LEU A 34 -37.48 -0.86 -51.27
CA LEU A 34 -37.17 -0.42 -52.63
C LEU A 34 -38.36 -0.63 -53.58
N GLU A 35 -39.14 -1.69 -53.36
CA GLU A 35 -40.31 -2.05 -54.17
C GLU A 35 -41.44 -1.02 -54.01
N GLU A 36 -41.77 -0.61 -52.79
CA GLU A 36 -42.77 0.42 -52.50
C GLU A 36 -42.37 1.80 -53.02
N LEU A 37 -41.06 2.14 -52.96
CA LEU A 37 -40.54 3.38 -53.51
C LEU A 37 -40.59 3.40 -55.05
N MET A 38 -40.40 2.25 -55.68
CA MET A 38 -40.53 2.12 -57.13
C MET A 38 -41.99 2.20 -57.58
N ASP A 39 -42.92 1.60 -56.83
CA ASP A 39 -44.37 1.67 -57.10
C ASP A 39 -44.88 3.12 -56.99
N ALA A 40 -44.59 3.80 -55.87
CA ALA A 40 -44.96 5.20 -55.65
C ALA A 40 -44.26 6.18 -56.62
N GLY A 41 -43.00 5.91 -56.98
CA GLY A 41 -42.28 6.71 -57.96
C GLY A 41 -42.79 6.54 -59.40
N SER A 42 -43.36 5.37 -59.73
CA SER A 42 -43.97 5.11 -61.03
C SER A 42 -45.25 5.93 -61.24
N GLU A 43 -46.05 6.11 -60.18
CA GLU A 43 -47.25 6.98 -60.19
C GLU A 43 -46.89 8.47 -60.35
N ALA A 44 -45.72 8.87 -59.84
CA ALA A 44 -45.18 10.23 -59.93
C ALA A 44 -44.26 10.47 -61.16
N GLN A 45 -44.12 9.51 -62.08
CA GLN A 45 -43.24 9.59 -63.27
C GLN A 45 -41.76 9.86 -62.96
N ILE A 46 -41.25 9.39 -61.81
CA ILE A 46 -39.84 9.52 -61.42
C ILE A 46 -39.01 8.38 -62.05
N PRO A 47 -37.86 8.66 -62.70
CA PRO A 47 -36.99 7.63 -63.26
C PRO A 47 -36.50 6.61 -62.21
N ALA A 48 -36.63 5.31 -62.51
CA ALA A 48 -36.26 4.22 -61.59
C ALA A 48 -34.78 4.25 -61.15
N GLU A 49 -33.87 4.72 -62.01
CA GLU A 49 -32.45 4.84 -61.68
C GLU A 49 -32.19 5.82 -60.53
N LEU A 50 -32.94 6.93 -60.47
CA LEU A 50 -32.82 7.93 -59.42
C LEU A 50 -33.31 7.38 -58.07
N ILE A 51 -34.39 6.59 -58.09
CA ILE A 51 -34.95 5.95 -56.89
C ILE A 51 -33.94 4.93 -56.33
N GLN A 52 -33.32 4.11 -57.18
CA GLN A 52 -32.30 3.14 -56.75
C GLN A 52 -31.01 3.78 -56.23
N GLN A 53 -30.58 4.91 -56.82
CA GLN A 53 -29.41 5.66 -56.34
C GLN A 53 -29.71 6.32 -54.99
N ALA A 54 -30.87 6.97 -54.85
CA ALA A 54 -31.32 7.59 -53.60
C ALA A 54 -31.48 6.54 -52.49
N TYR A 55 -32.06 5.38 -52.78
CA TYR A 55 -32.20 4.29 -51.81
C TYR A 55 -30.85 3.75 -51.33
N ARG A 56 -29.89 3.53 -52.25
CA ARG A 56 -28.52 3.10 -51.89
C ARG A 56 -27.78 4.15 -51.06
N GLN A 57 -27.96 5.43 -51.38
CA GLN A 57 -27.38 6.52 -50.60
C GLN A 57 -27.98 6.57 -49.19
N LEU A 58 -29.31 6.49 -49.08
CA LEU A 58 -30.02 6.45 -47.80
C LEU A 58 -29.59 5.24 -46.96
N GLN A 59 -29.46 4.05 -47.56
CA GLN A 59 -28.97 2.87 -46.85
C GLN A 59 -27.57 3.07 -46.29
N ARG A 60 -26.64 3.64 -47.05
CA ARG A 60 -25.27 3.95 -46.57
C ARG A 60 -25.29 4.94 -45.42
N GLU A 61 -26.07 6.01 -45.54
CA GLU A 61 -26.21 7.02 -44.48
C GLU A 61 -26.82 6.42 -43.21
N GLN A 62 -27.83 5.54 -43.34
CA GLN A 62 -28.42 4.82 -42.22
C GLN A 62 -27.45 3.83 -41.57
N GLU A 63 -26.69 3.06 -42.36
CA GLU A 63 -25.66 2.18 -41.83
C GLU A 63 -24.56 2.95 -41.11
N ASP A 64 -24.08 4.05 -41.67
CA ASP A 64 -23.07 4.89 -41.06
C ASP A 64 -23.60 5.57 -39.79
N ALA A 65 -24.86 6.01 -39.77
CA ALA A 65 -25.51 6.54 -38.57
C ALA A 65 -25.63 5.46 -37.48
N LYS A 66 -26.07 4.25 -37.82
CA LYS A 66 -26.13 3.10 -36.89
C LYS A 66 -24.74 2.74 -36.35
N ARG A 67 -23.70 2.70 -37.21
CA ARG A 67 -22.31 2.45 -36.81
C ARG A 67 -21.77 3.52 -35.88
N ARG A 68 -21.97 4.81 -36.21
CA ARG A 68 -21.59 5.94 -35.34
C ARG A 68 -22.31 5.89 -34.00
N GLN A 69 -23.60 5.59 -33.99
CA GLN A 69 -24.38 5.46 -32.75
C GLN A 69 -23.89 4.29 -31.89
N THR A 70 -23.57 3.14 -32.52
CA THR A 70 -23.02 1.96 -31.83
C THR A 70 -21.63 2.24 -31.27
N GLN A 71 -20.76 2.89 -32.06
CA GLN A 71 -19.43 3.29 -31.62
C GLN A 71 -19.48 4.31 -30.48
N GLN A 72 -20.35 5.33 -30.56
CA GLN A 72 -20.53 6.30 -29.47
C GLN A 72 -21.03 5.62 -28.19
N ARG A 73 -22.03 4.74 -28.28
CA ARG A 73 -22.50 3.95 -27.14
C ARG A 73 -21.38 3.09 -26.54
N GLN A 74 -20.54 2.49 -27.38
CA GLN A 74 -19.41 1.70 -26.92
C GLN A 74 -18.36 2.55 -26.19
N TYR A 75 -18.00 3.72 -26.72
CA TYR A 75 -17.07 4.63 -26.04
C TYR A 75 -17.64 5.15 -24.71
N LEU A 76 -18.95 5.44 -24.65
CA LEU A 76 -19.61 5.84 -23.40
C LEU A 76 -19.61 4.70 -22.36
N MET A 77 -19.86 3.46 -22.78
CA MET A 77 -19.80 2.29 -21.90
C MET A 77 -18.37 2.04 -21.39
N ILE A 78 -17.36 2.10 -22.26
CA ILE A 78 -15.95 1.95 -21.88
C ILE A 78 -15.53 3.09 -20.94
N GLY A 79 -15.89 4.33 -21.26
CA GLY A 79 -15.59 5.49 -20.41
C GLY A 79 -16.22 5.39 -19.03
N GLY A 80 -17.49 4.96 -18.95
CA GLY A 80 -18.19 4.71 -17.68
C GLY A 80 -17.57 3.55 -16.87
N ALA A 81 -17.19 2.47 -17.55
CA ALA A 81 -16.50 1.36 -16.90
C ALA A 81 -15.13 1.77 -16.34
N ILE A 82 -14.34 2.56 -17.07
CA ILE A 82 -13.04 3.07 -16.58
C ILE A 82 -13.25 4.03 -15.42
N ALA A 83 -14.21 4.95 -15.52
CA ALA A 83 -14.51 5.93 -14.47
C ALA A 83 -14.93 5.29 -13.14
N THR A 84 -15.48 4.06 -13.18
CA THR A 84 -15.90 3.32 -11.98
C THR A 84 -14.84 2.32 -11.50
N LEU A 85 -14.22 1.56 -12.41
CA LEU A 85 -13.23 0.54 -12.06
C LEU A 85 -11.91 1.13 -11.57
N LEU A 86 -11.45 2.23 -12.18
CA LEU A 86 -10.16 2.83 -11.82
C LEU A 86 -10.12 3.32 -10.35
N PRO A 87 -11.10 4.09 -9.83
CA PRO A 87 -11.11 4.46 -8.42
C PRO A 87 -11.33 3.26 -7.50
N LEU A 88 -12.13 2.25 -7.90
CA LEU A 88 -12.32 1.04 -7.12
C LEU A 88 -11.02 0.25 -6.95
N LEU A 89 -10.25 0.07 -8.03
CA LEU A 89 -8.92 -0.55 -7.97
C LEU A 89 -7.96 0.28 -7.12
N GLY A 90 -8.02 1.61 -7.25
CA GLY A 90 -7.22 2.53 -6.45
C GLY A 90 -7.46 2.39 -4.94
N THR A 91 -8.71 2.29 -4.50
CA THR A 91 -9.04 2.15 -3.06
C THR A 91 -8.63 0.79 -2.50
N ILE A 92 -8.85 -0.30 -3.25
CA ILE A 92 -8.39 -1.64 -2.87
C ILE A 92 -6.88 -1.68 -2.73
N TRP A 93 -6.15 -1.15 -3.73
CA TRP A 93 -4.70 -1.09 -3.72
C TRP A 93 -4.17 -0.25 -2.55
N PHE A 94 -4.77 0.92 -2.31
CA PHE A 94 -4.41 1.80 -1.20
C PHE A 94 -4.58 1.11 0.15
N GLY A 95 -5.74 0.49 0.39
CA GLY A 95 -6.02 -0.22 1.63
C GLY A 95 -5.08 -1.40 1.87
N ALA A 96 -4.80 -2.20 0.83
CA ALA A 96 -3.88 -3.31 0.90
C ALA A 96 -2.45 -2.85 1.25
N THR A 97 -1.97 -1.79 0.59
CA THR A 97 -0.62 -1.25 0.81
C THR A 97 -0.48 -0.64 2.21
N TYR A 98 -1.48 0.12 2.66
CA TYR A 98 -1.51 0.70 4.01
C TYR A 98 -1.44 -0.39 5.10
N ASN A 99 -2.27 -1.43 4.97
CA ASN A 99 -2.30 -2.53 5.93
C ASN A 99 -0.98 -3.32 5.93
N SER A 100 -0.38 -3.55 4.75
CA SER A 100 0.91 -4.23 4.61
C SER A 100 2.05 -3.45 5.29
N LEU A 101 2.10 -2.13 5.09
CA LEU A 101 3.07 -1.26 5.75
C LEU A 101 2.89 -1.25 7.27
N ASN A 102 1.65 -1.15 7.74
CA ASN A 102 1.37 -1.16 9.17
C ASN A 102 1.74 -2.51 9.83
N ALA A 103 1.47 -3.62 9.15
CA ALA A 103 1.88 -4.95 9.61
C ALA A 103 3.41 -5.10 9.67
N SER A 104 4.12 -4.57 8.66
CA SER A 104 5.58 -4.59 8.63
C SER A 104 6.18 -3.69 9.73
N LYS A 105 5.60 -2.51 9.97
CA LYS A 105 5.98 -1.63 11.08
C LYS A 105 5.77 -2.30 12.44
N SER A 106 4.61 -2.91 12.67
CA SER A 106 4.32 -3.65 13.90
C SER A 106 5.27 -4.83 14.09
N THR A 107 5.69 -5.48 13.01
CA THR A 107 6.73 -6.53 13.06
C THR A 107 8.06 -5.97 13.56
N VAL A 108 8.50 -4.81 13.05
CA VAL A 108 9.71 -4.13 13.52
C VAL A 108 9.62 -3.80 15.01
N GLU A 109 8.51 -3.22 15.47
CA GLU A 109 8.25 -2.90 16.87
C GLU A 109 8.28 -4.17 17.76
N GLY A 110 7.66 -5.25 17.31
CA GLY A 110 7.68 -6.53 17.99
C GLY A 110 9.09 -7.12 18.10
N LYS A 111 9.91 -7.03 17.05
CA LYS A 111 11.32 -7.46 17.11
C LYS A 111 12.17 -6.56 17.99
N TRP A 112 11.91 -5.26 18.01
CA TRP A 112 12.57 -4.33 18.93
C TRP A 112 12.29 -4.71 20.39
N ALA A 113 11.03 -4.99 20.73
CA ALA A 113 10.66 -5.41 22.08
C ALA A 113 11.41 -6.69 22.53
N GLN A 114 11.70 -7.62 21.61
CA GLN A 114 12.51 -8.80 21.95
C GLN A 114 13.96 -8.44 22.28
N VAL A 115 14.56 -7.49 21.54
CA VAL A 115 15.90 -6.98 21.84
C VAL A 115 15.93 -6.29 23.21
N GLU A 116 14.93 -5.46 23.47
CA GLU A 116 14.77 -4.73 24.73
C GLU A 116 14.60 -5.68 25.92
N ASN A 117 13.84 -6.77 25.78
CA ASN A 117 13.72 -7.80 26.80
C ASN A 117 15.07 -8.42 27.18
N GLN A 118 15.98 -8.62 26.21
CA GLN A 118 17.32 -9.12 26.51
C GLN A 118 18.20 -8.06 27.20
N MET A 119 18.05 -6.79 26.84
CA MET A 119 18.72 -5.68 27.55
C MET A 119 18.25 -5.60 29.00
N GLN A 120 16.94 -5.66 29.22
CA GLN A 120 16.33 -5.67 30.54
C GLN A 120 16.83 -6.86 31.36
N ARG A 121 16.82 -8.08 30.80
CA ARG A 121 17.37 -9.25 31.48
C ARG A 121 18.82 -9.04 31.91
N ARG A 122 19.67 -8.44 31.07
CA ARG A 122 21.06 -8.14 31.44
C ARG A 122 21.14 -7.17 32.62
N ALA A 123 20.34 -6.11 32.60
CA ALA A 123 20.27 -5.16 33.71
C ALA A 123 19.72 -5.81 34.99
N ASP A 124 18.79 -6.76 34.88
CA ASP A 124 18.20 -7.49 36.01
C ASP A 124 19.17 -8.48 36.67
N LEU A 125 20.28 -8.82 36.00
CA LEU A 125 21.36 -9.63 36.60
C LEU A 125 22.28 -8.79 37.52
N ILE A 126 22.29 -7.46 37.38
CA ILE A 126 23.18 -6.57 38.14
C ILE A 126 23.03 -6.70 39.67
N PRO A 127 21.82 -6.80 40.25
CA PRO A 127 21.68 -6.99 41.69
C PRO A 127 22.31 -8.30 42.17
N GLN A 128 22.22 -9.38 41.38
CA GLN A 128 22.84 -10.66 41.72
C GLN A 128 24.36 -10.57 41.63
N LEU A 129 24.90 -9.88 40.61
CA LEU A 129 26.34 -9.60 40.51
C LEU A 129 26.83 -8.77 41.71
N THR A 130 26.04 -7.79 42.13
CA THR A 130 26.34 -6.93 43.28
C THR A 130 26.36 -7.74 44.58
N GLN A 131 25.42 -8.66 44.78
CA GLN A 131 25.39 -9.54 45.95
C GLN A 131 26.63 -10.44 46.03
N VAL A 132 27.04 -11.01 44.89
CA VAL A 132 28.26 -11.83 44.79
C VAL A 132 29.52 -10.98 45.04
N ALA A 133 29.59 -9.79 44.45
CA ALA A 133 30.68 -8.84 44.68
C ALA A 133 30.81 -8.45 46.15
N GLN A 134 29.70 -8.13 46.82
CA GLN A 134 29.70 -7.77 48.25
C GLN A 134 30.18 -8.91 49.13
N SER A 135 29.91 -10.16 48.76
CA SER A 135 30.26 -11.33 49.56
C SER A 135 31.74 -11.70 49.47
N TYR A 136 32.40 -11.40 48.35
CA TYR A 136 33.76 -11.90 48.08
C TYR A 136 34.77 -10.84 47.60
N ALA A 137 34.32 -9.66 47.23
CA ALA A 137 35.12 -8.54 46.74
C ALA A 137 34.66 -7.23 47.39
N SER A 138 34.38 -7.25 48.70
CA SER A 138 33.82 -6.11 49.43
C SER A 138 34.70 -4.86 49.42
N SER A 139 36.00 -4.98 49.18
CA SER A 139 36.92 -3.85 48.98
C SER A 139 36.72 -3.14 47.63
N GLU A 140 36.06 -3.77 46.67
CA GLU A 140 35.87 -3.26 45.30
C GLU A 140 34.60 -2.40 45.18
N GLN A 141 34.48 -1.39 46.06
CA GLN A 141 33.30 -0.53 46.13
C GLN A 141 33.05 0.27 44.85
N GLN A 142 34.10 0.68 44.15
CA GLN A 142 33.97 1.42 42.90
C GLN A 142 33.26 0.59 41.82
N MET A 143 33.64 -0.68 41.67
CA MET A 143 33.02 -1.61 40.72
C MET A 143 31.53 -1.82 41.04
N ILE A 144 31.18 -2.01 42.31
CA ILE A 144 29.78 -2.15 42.74
C ILE A 144 28.96 -0.89 42.42
N GLN A 145 29.53 0.30 42.65
CA GLN A 145 28.88 1.55 42.31
C GLN A 145 28.69 1.74 40.80
N GLU A 146 29.66 1.32 39.98
CA GLU A 146 29.56 1.35 38.52
C GLU A 146 28.44 0.46 38.01
N LEU A 147 28.32 -0.76 38.54
CA LEU A 147 27.21 -1.67 38.25
C LEU A 147 25.85 -1.04 38.59
N ALA A 148 25.69 -0.50 39.79
CA ALA A 148 24.44 0.13 40.23
C ALA A 148 24.08 1.37 39.39
N LYS A 149 25.07 2.20 39.05
CA LYS A 149 24.89 3.38 38.17
C LYS A 149 24.46 2.96 36.78
N ALA A 150 25.08 1.94 36.20
CA ALA A 150 24.73 1.43 34.88
C ALA A 150 23.29 0.89 34.84
N GLN A 151 22.88 0.14 35.88
CA GLN A 151 21.50 -0.34 36.01
C GLN A 151 20.51 0.82 36.05
N THR A 152 20.77 1.82 36.89
CA THR A 152 19.90 2.97 37.07
C THR A 152 19.80 3.79 35.78
N ALA A 153 20.91 3.99 35.07
CA ALA A 153 20.93 4.65 33.78
C ALA A 153 20.08 3.91 32.73
N PHE A 154 20.10 2.57 32.75
CA PHE A 154 19.28 1.75 31.86
C PHE A 154 17.78 1.85 32.20
N LEU A 155 17.42 1.74 33.48
CA LEU A 155 16.01 1.83 33.91
C LEU A 155 15.38 3.20 33.64
N ASN A 156 16.19 4.27 33.66
CA ASN A 156 15.75 5.63 33.38
C ASN A 156 15.73 5.97 31.87
N ALA A 157 16.19 5.09 30.99
CA ALA A 157 16.20 5.32 29.56
C ALA A 157 14.80 5.08 28.97
N GLU A 158 14.26 6.06 28.25
CA GLU A 158 12.90 5.97 27.69
C GLU A 158 12.91 5.67 26.19
N THR A 159 13.84 6.28 25.45
CA THR A 159 13.92 6.14 23.99
C THR A 159 14.78 4.96 23.58
N ILE A 160 14.53 4.43 22.38
CA ILE A 160 15.37 3.38 21.75
C ILE A 160 16.86 3.75 21.81
N ALA A 161 17.21 4.99 21.44
CA ALA A 161 18.59 5.45 21.42
C ALA A 161 19.20 5.52 22.83
N GLN A 162 18.45 6.02 23.82
CA GLN A 162 18.90 6.02 25.22
C GLN A 162 19.08 4.61 25.75
N LYS A 163 18.15 3.68 25.45
CA LYS A 163 18.25 2.27 25.88
C LYS A 163 19.47 1.58 25.28
N GLN A 164 19.74 1.82 23.99
CA GLN A 164 20.97 1.30 23.35
C GLN A 164 22.25 1.84 24.00
N ALA A 165 22.29 3.15 24.28
CA ALA A 165 23.45 3.77 24.93
C ALA A 165 23.64 3.25 26.36
N ALA A 166 22.56 3.16 27.14
CA ALA A 166 22.60 2.67 28.51
C ALA A 166 22.93 1.17 28.59
N ASP A 167 22.45 0.35 27.66
CA ASP A 167 22.83 -1.06 27.53
C ASP A 167 24.34 -1.22 27.28
N GLY A 168 24.95 -0.29 26.53
CA GLY A 168 26.41 -0.20 26.39
C GLY A 168 27.11 -0.01 27.75
N GLY A 169 26.62 0.93 28.57
CA GLY A 169 27.15 1.13 29.93
C GLY A 169 26.98 -0.10 30.84
N VAL A 170 25.86 -0.83 30.72
CA VAL A 170 25.67 -2.10 31.43
C VAL A 170 26.69 -3.15 30.99
N LYS A 171 26.93 -3.29 29.68
CA LYS A 171 27.96 -4.20 29.16
C LYS A 171 29.35 -3.86 29.68
N ASP A 172 29.72 -2.59 29.68
CA ASP A 172 31.03 -2.13 30.13
C ASP A 172 31.21 -2.37 31.64
N ALA A 173 30.18 -2.10 32.45
CA ALA A 173 30.22 -2.38 33.89
C ALA A 173 30.36 -3.88 34.20
N ILE A 174 29.64 -4.74 33.46
CA ILE A 174 29.78 -6.20 33.59
C ILE A 174 31.17 -6.67 33.16
N ALA A 175 31.73 -6.11 32.10
CA ALA A 175 33.09 -6.43 31.65
C ALA A 175 34.16 -6.01 32.69
N ASN A 176 33.99 -4.85 33.31
CA ASN A 176 34.85 -4.42 34.42
C ASN A 176 34.74 -5.38 35.62
N PHE A 177 33.51 -5.76 35.99
CA PHE A 177 33.27 -6.76 37.03
C PHE A 177 33.98 -8.08 36.73
N GLN A 178 33.86 -8.61 35.51
CA GLN A 178 34.55 -9.84 35.09
C GLN A 178 36.08 -9.70 35.17
N THR A 179 36.63 -8.54 34.84
CA THR A 179 38.07 -8.26 34.90
C THR A 179 38.60 -8.26 36.33
N ILE A 180 37.87 -7.65 37.26
CA ILE A 180 38.25 -7.58 38.68
C ILE A 180 38.09 -8.95 39.35
N THR A 181 36.97 -9.63 39.09
CA THR A 181 36.70 -10.97 39.64
C THR A 181 37.63 -12.05 39.09
N ALA A 182 38.20 -11.88 37.89
CA ALA A 182 39.22 -12.79 37.36
C ALA A 182 40.49 -12.88 38.22
N ARG A 183 40.74 -11.88 39.09
CA ARG A 183 41.88 -11.87 40.03
C ARG A 183 41.56 -12.51 41.37
N ASN A 184 40.33 -12.99 41.58
CA ASN A 184 39.82 -13.51 42.84
C ASN A 184 39.48 -15.02 42.71
N PRO A 185 40.41 -15.94 43.05
CA PRO A 185 40.20 -17.37 42.85
C PRO A 185 38.99 -17.95 43.61
N SER A 186 38.69 -17.40 44.80
CA SER A 186 37.53 -17.80 45.60
C SER A 186 36.20 -17.50 44.91
N LEU A 187 36.12 -16.44 44.10
CA LEU A 187 34.96 -16.10 43.28
C LEU A 187 34.83 -17.02 42.07
N GLN A 188 35.95 -17.35 41.43
CA GLN A 188 35.95 -18.20 40.24
C GLN A 188 35.40 -19.60 40.50
N SER A 189 35.58 -20.13 41.71
CA SER A 189 35.04 -21.44 42.12
C SER A 189 33.64 -21.36 42.73
N ASN A 190 33.06 -20.16 42.86
CA ASN A 190 31.73 -20.00 43.43
C ASN A 190 30.65 -20.40 42.39
N GLU A 191 29.81 -21.37 42.75
CA GLU A 191 28.73 -21.87 41.88
C GLU A 191 27.74 -20.78 41.45
N LEU A 192 27.39 -19.83 42.34
CA LEU A 192 26.50 -18.71 41.99
C LEU A 192 27.16 -17.78 40.95
N PHE A 193 28.46 -17.50 41.09
CA PHE A 193 29.20 -16.72 40.09
C PHE A 193 29.27 -17.45 38.74
N ILE A 194 29.57 -18.74 38.73
CA ILE A 194 29.61 -19.56 37.51
C ILE A 194 28.23 -19.54 36.82
N ASN A 195 27.15 -19.72 37.57
CA ASN A 195 25.78 -19.65 37.04
C ASN A 195 25.45 -18.27 36.44
N LEU A 196 25.83 -17.18 37.10
CA LEU A 196 25.65 -15.83 36.57
C LEU A 196 26.41 -15.59 35.26
N GLN A 197 27.62 -16.12 35.15
CA GLN A 197 28.40 -16.03 33.91
C GLN A 197 27.70 -16.77 32.76
N TYR A 198 27.09 -17.93 33.03
CA TYR A 198 26.27 -18.63 32.05
C TYR A 198 25.01 -17.85 31.66
N GLU A 199 24.35 -17.19 32.61
CA GLU A 199 23.18 -16.33 32.33
C GLU A 199 23.53 -15.13 31.46
N ILE A 200 24.66 -14.47 31.75
CA ILE A 200 25.17 -13.34 30.96
C ILE A 200 25.49 -13.79 29.53
N ALA A 201 26.24 -14.89 29.38
CA ALA A 201 26.58 -15.44 28.07
C ALA A 201 25.33 -15.86 27.29
N GLY A 202 24.37 -16.51 27.95
CA GLY A 202 23.09 -16.88 27.36
C GLY A 202 22.27 -15.66 26.91
N THR A 203 22.30 -14.57 27.68
CA THR A 203 21.65 -13.29 27.33
C THR A 203 22.32 -12.64 26.12
N GLU A 204 23.66 -12.64 26.05
CA GLU A 204 24.40 -12.10 24.90
C GLU A 204 24.11 -12.89 23.61
N ASN A 205 24.11 -14.21 23.68
CA ASN A 205 23.81 -15.08 22.53
C ASN A 205 22.40 -14.85 21.98
N ARG A 206 21.40 -14.73 22.88
CA ARG A 206 20.03 -14.39 22.49
C ARG A 206 19.94 -12.98 21.92
N MET A 207 20.62 -12.01 22.54
CA MET A 207 20.65 -10.63 22.04
C MET A 207 21.23 -10.56 20.63
N ALA A 208 22.32 -11.28 20.33
CA ALA A 208 22.90 -11.31 18.99
C ALA A 208 21.89 -11.78 17.94
N THR A 209 21.12 -12.82 18.27
CA THR A 209 20.06 -13.36 17.42
C THR A 209 18.90 -12.38 17.24
N GLU A 210 18.41 -11.76 18.32
CA GLU A 210 17.29 -10.83 18.25
C GLU A 210 17.67 -9.52 17.53
N ARG A 211 18.91 -9.05 17.68
CA ARG A 211 19.42 -7.90 16.91
C ARG A 211 19.45 -8.18 15.41
N MET A 212 19.88 -9.39 15.02
CA MET A 212 19.84 -9.82 13.63
C MET A 212 18.41 -9.83 13.08
N ARG A 213 17.47 -10.42 13.83
CA ARG A 213 16.04 -10.49 13.47
C ARG A 213 15.40 -9.11 13.37
N TYR A 214 15.71 -8.22 14.30
CA TYR A 214 15.27 -6.83 14.24
C TYR A 214 15.81 -6.12 12.99
N ASN A 215 17.12 -6.25 12.72
CA ASN A 215 17.72 -5.64 11.54
C ASN A 215 17.12 -6.18 10.24
N GLN A 216 16.82 -7.48 10.15
CA GLN A 216 16.12 -8.06 9.01
C GLN A 216 14.70 -7.47 8.84
N ALA A 217 13.94 -7.33 9.92
CA ALA A 217 12.62 -6.70 9.88
C ALA A 217 12.71 -5.23 9.44
N VAL A 218 13.67 -4.48 9.98
CA VAL A 218 13.94 -3.08 9.58
C VAL A 218 14.31 -3.00 8.11
N GLN A 219 15.13 -3.91 7.60
CA GLN A 219 15.49 -3.96 6.19
C GLN A 219 14.26 -4.14 5.30
N ILE A 220 13.41 -5.14 5.60
CA ILE A 220 12.19 -5.43 4.84
C ILE A 220 11.25 -4.22 4.85
N TYR A 221 11.01 -3.64 6.02
CA TYR A 221 10.15 -2.47 6.16
C TYR A 221 10.73 -1.24 5.43
N ASN A 222 12.02 -0.95 5.60
CA ASN A 222 12.64 0.20 4.94
C ASN A 222 12.70 0.03 3.42
N GLN A 223 12.82 -1.21 2.94
CA GLN A 223 12.74 -1.53 1.51
C GLN A 223 11.32 -1.32 0.98
N SER A 224 10.30 -1.82 1.67
CA SER A 224 8.91 -1.67 1.22
C SER A 224 8.45 -0.21 1.14
N LEU A 225 9.04 0.70 1.94
CA LEU A 225 8.81 2.15 1.81
C LEU A 225 9.37 2.76 0.52
N ARG A 226 10.39 2.14 -0.08
CA ARG A 226 11.08 2.62 -1.29
C ARG A 226 10.57 1.93 -2.56
N ASP A 227 9.90 0.79 -2.43
CA ASP A 227 9.40 0.03 -3.55
C ASP A 227 8.22 0.73 -4.23
N PHE A 228 8.17 0.66 -5.57
CA PHE A 228 6.98 1.06 -6.32
C PHE A 228 5.92 -0.04 -6.21
N PRO A 229 4.62 0.30 -6.01
CA PRO A 229 4.04 1.64 -5.98
C PRO A 229 3.98 2.32 -4.59
N THR A 230 4.42 1.64 -3.53
CA THR A 230 4.32 2.10 -2.14
C THR A 230 4.97 3.47 -1.89
N VAL A 231 6.10 3.76 -2.55
CA VAL A 231 6.83 5.04 -2.45
C VAL A 231 5.97 6.27 -2.74
N LEU A 232 4.92 6.13 -3.58
CA LEU A 232 4.02 7.22 -3.95
C LEU A 232 3.15 7.71 -2.79
N ILE A 233 2.81 6.81 -1.86
CA ILE A 233 1.90 7.10 -0.75
C ILE A 233 2.61 7.14 0.61
N ALA A 234 3.76 6.45 0.74
CA ALA A 234 4.47 6.29 2.00
C ALA A 234 4.82 7.64 2.66
N GLY A 235 5.32 8.60 1.88
CA GLY A 235 5.69 9.93 2.38
C GLY A 235 4.49 10.76 2.87
N GLY A 236 3.38 10.75 2.12
CA GLY A 236 2.16 11.47 2.48
C GLY A 236 1.49 10.92 3.74
N LEU A 237 1.65 9.62 4.01
CA LEU A 237 1.07 8.92 5.15
C LEU A 237 1.99 8.89 6.38
N LYS A 238 3.11 9.61 6.36
CA LYS A 238 4.08 9.71 7.46
C LYS A 238 4.71 8.37 7.87
N PHE A 239 4.76 7.39 6.97
CA PHE A 239 5.58 6.20 7.22
C PHE A 239 7.05 6.59 7.08
N GLN A 240 7.81 6.42 8.16
CA GLN A 240 9.22 6.78 8.23
C GLN A 240 10.07 5.54 8.36
N ALA A 241 11.25 5.57 7.73
CA ALA A 241 12.26 4.53 7.85
C ALA A 241 12.68 4.35 9.31
N GLN A 242 12.84 3.11 9.72
CA GLN A 242 13.31 2.76 11.06
C GLN A 242 14.84 2.62 11.07
N PRO A 243 15.53 3.03 12.14
CA PRO A 243 16.97 2.87 12.24
C PRO A 243 17.33 1.39 12.41
N PHE A 244 18.44 0.95 11.82
CA PHE A 244 19.03 -0.34 12.16
C PHE A 244 19.62 -0.30 13.57
N PHE A 245 19.67 -1.46 14.21
CA PHE A 245 20.48 -1.64 15.40
C PHE A 245 21.95 -1.55 14.98
N LYS A 246 22.61 -0.46 15.37
CA LYS A 246 24.03 -0.26 15.10
C LYS A 246 24.86 -1.35 15.80
N SER A 247 25.71 -2.06 15.09
CA SER A 247 26.87 -2.66 15.73
C SER A 247 27.71 -1.51 16.26
N VAL A 248 28.01 -1.52 17.56
CA VAL A 248 29.11 -0.72 18.09
C VAL A 248 30.32 -1.22 17.31
N GLN A 249 30.72 -0.49 16.26
CA GLN A 249 32.01 -0.71 15.63
C GLN A 249 33.04 -0.41 16.71
N LYS A 250 33.80 -1.44 17.08
CA LYS A 250 35.04 -1.28 17.83
C LYS A 250 36.04 -0.50 17.00
#